data_AF-C0BU02-F1
#
_entry.id   AF-C0BU02-F1
#
_cell.length_a   1.000
_cell.length_b   1.000
_cell.length_c   1.000
_cell.angle_alpha   90.00
_cell.angle_beta   90.00
_cell.angle_gamma   90.00
#
_symmetry.space_group_name_H-M   'P 1'
#
loop_
_entity.id
_entity.type
_entity.pdbx_description
1 polymer ?
#
loop_
_entity_poly.entity_id
_entity_poly.type
_entity_poly.pdbx_seq_one_letter_code
_entity_poly.pdbx_strand_id
1 'polypeptide(L)'
;MAGYDYEFIELLINSDINIILCGDERQKTYRTNGSRKNKGKTLECFLQERKLIGRCPVDRNTLNGSHRCGETIIQFANKLYPTFPQTKSLAKSSSSRHSGVWLVPDSCAQAYSDKYHPVVLRDKSNIKTIDSSNILNFGKSKGRTYDDVLIYPVGSVRKWLSNHEQDLKEQTCSRFYVAVTRARYSVGIVLPDKEANQLNDIYQVWENTFE
;
A
#
# COMPACT_ATOMS: atom_id res chain seq x y z
N MET A 1 9.98 -8.60 -10.35
CA MET A 1 11.07 -9.42 -10.91
C MET A 1 10.50 -10.52 -11.76
N ALA A 2 11.14 -10.79 -12.89
CA ALA A 2 10.86 -11.93 -13.76
C ALA A 2 12.07 -12.16 -14.67
N GLY A 3 12.08 -13.25 -15.41
CA GLY A 3 13.20 -13.57 -16.29
C GLY A 3 14.49 -13.78 -15.51
N TYR A 4 15.59 -13.28 -16.08
CA TYR A 4 16.97 -13.43 -15.60
C TYR A 4 17.29 -12.67 -14.31
N ASP A 5 16.37 -11.84 -13.80
CA ASP A 5 16.52 -11.16 -12.51
C ASP A 5 16.83 -12.17 -11.39
N TYR A 6 16.18 -13.33 -11.43
CA TYR A 6 16.32 -14.37 -10.41
C TYR A 6 17.62 -15.16 -10.55
N GLU A 7 18.07 -15.44 -11.77
CA GLU A 7 19.34 -16.10 -12.05
C GLU A 7 20.53 -15.23 -11.61
N PHE A 8 20.43 -13.91 -11.78
CA PHE A 8 21.43 -13.00 -11.25
C PHE A 8 21.51 -13.06 -9.72
N ILE A 9 20.36 -13.11 -9.02
CA ILE A 9 20.32 -13.32 -7.57
C ILE A 9 20.92 -14.67 -7.18
N GLU A 10 20.64 -15.73 -7.94
CA GLU A 10 21.21 -17.06 -7.71
C GLU A 10 22.74 -17.05 -7.81
N LEU A 11 23.31 -16.36 -8.81
CA LEU A 11 24.76 -16.19 -8.94
C LEU A 11 25.35 -15.41 -7.76
N LEU A 12 24.67 -14.34 -7.35
CA LEU A 12 25.04 -13.52 -6.21
C LEU A 12 25.09 -14.33 -4.91
N ILE A 13 24.03 -15.10 -4.61
CA ILE A 13 23.96 -15.99 -3.43
C ILE A 13 25.05 -17.07 -3.45
N ASN A 14 25.47 -17.50 -4.64
CA ASN A 14 26.48 -18.54 -4.78
C ASN A 14 27.93 -18.03 -4.79
N SER A 15 28.13 -16.72 -4.79
CA SER A 15 29.44 -16.08 -4.70
C SER A 15 29.90 -15.94 -3.24
N ASP A 16 31.15 -15.51 -3.05
CA ASP A 16 31.71 -15.20 -1.72
C ASP A 16 31.28 -13.81 -1.19
N ILE A 17 30.40 -13.11 -1.92
CA ILE A 17 29.89 -11.81 -1.50
C ILE A 17 28.86 -12.03 -0.38
N ASN A 18 28.99 -11.28 0.71
CA ASN A 18 27.96 -11.25 1.74
C ASN A 18 26.77 -10.40 1.29
N ILE A 19 25.57 -10.98 1.27
CA ILE A 19 24.38 -10.37 0.67
C ILE A 19 23.21 -10.45 1.65
N ILE A 20 22.50 -9.32 1.79
CA ILE A 20 21.24 -9.23 2.50
C ILE A 20 20.18 -8.77 1.50
N LEU A 21 19.15 -9.60 1.29
CA LEU A 21 18.04 -9.28 0.39
C LEU A 21 16.84 -8.83 1.22
N CYS A 22 16.42 -7.57 1.03
CA CYS A 22 15.23 -7.02 1.67
C CYS A 22 14.14 -6.78 0.62
N GLY A 23 12.91 -7.24 0.90
CA GLY A 23 11.78 -7.09 0.00
C GLY A 23 10.44 -7.16 0.72
N ASP A 24 9.40 -6.64 0.06
CA ASP A 24 8.01 -6.74 0.54
C ASP A 24 7.13 -7.25 -0.61
N GLU A 25 6.64 -8.48 -0.47
CA GLU A 25 5.81 -9.16 -1.46
C GLU A 25 4.46 -8.46 -1.66
N ARG A 26 4.01 -7.67 -0.68
CA ARG A 26 2.77 -6.87 -0.74
C ARG A 26 2.91 -5.65 -1.65
N GLN A 27 4.13 -5.27 -2.04
CA GLN A 27 4.40 -4.06 -2.83
C GLN A 27 4.81 -4.36 -4.28
N LYS A 28 4.33 -5.46 -4.87
CA LYS A 28 4.55 -5.82 -6.28
C LYS A 28 3.81 -4.88 -7.26
N THR A 29 4.28 -3.65 -7.40
CA THR A 29 3.66 -2.63 -8.27
C THR A 29 4.31 -2.47 -9.64
N TYR A 30 5.52 -3.00 -9.83
CA TYR A 30 6.30 -2.87 -11.06
C TYR A 30 6.69 -4.23 -11.64
N ARG A 31 6.61 -4.33 -12.97
CA ARG A 31 7.29 -5.39 -13.73
C ARG A 31 8.59 -4.84 -14.28
N THR A 32 9.70 -5.43 -13.84
CA THR A 32 11.06 -5.15 -14.33
C THR A 32 11.36 -5.87 -15.64
N ASN A 33 10.68 -6.99 -15.90
CA ASN A 33 10.91 -7.83 -17.08
C ASN A 33 9.57 -8.45 -17.56
N GLY A 34 9.38 -8.50 -18.88
CA GLY A 34 8.20 -9.07 -19.54
C GLY A 34 8.32 -10.56 -19.88
N SER A 35 9.47 -11.19 -19.60
CA SER A 35 9.75 -12.59 -19.91
C SER A 35 8.78 -13.55 -19.20
N ARG A 36 8.53 -14.70 -19.84
CA ARG A 36 7.73 -15.79 -19.27
C ARG A 36 8.48 -16.56 -18.18
N LYS A 37 9.82 -16.59 -18.24
CA LYS A 37 10.64 -17.31 -17.27
C LYS A 37 10.48 -16.70 -15.87
N ASN A 38 10.29 -17.55 -14.86
CA ASN A 38 10.08 -17.16 -13.45
C ASN A 38 8.94 -16.13 -13.23
N LYS A 39 7.99 -16.02 -14.16
CA LYS A 39 6.90 -15.05 -14.09
C LYS A 39 5.96 -15.39 -12.94
N GLY A 40 5.67 -14.40 -12.10
CA GLY A 40 4.72 -14.54 -10.98
C GLY A 40 5.28 -15.23 -9.74
N LYS A 41 6.49 -15.81 -9.81
CA LYS A 41 7.15 -16.41 -8.65
C LYS A 41 7.50 -15.34 -7.62
N THR A 42 7.36 -15.69 -6.34
CA THR A 42 7.97 -14.93 -5.24
C THR A 42 9.45 -15.27 -5.13
N LEU A 43 10.22 -14.42 -4.43
CA LEU A 43 11.62 -14.71 -4.16
C LEU A 43 11.76 -15.97 -3.30
N GLU A 44 10.92 -16.12 -2.28
CA GLU A 44 10.95 -17.32 -1.44
C GLU A 44 10.69 -18.61 -2.23
N CYS A 45 9.66 -18.64 -3.09
CA CYS A 45 9.41 -19.80 -3.95
C CYS A 45 10.62 -20.10 -4.85
N PHE A 46 11.25 -19.08 -5.43
CA PHE A 46 12.45 -19.26 -6.24
C PHE A 46 13.61 -19.85 -5.41
N LEU A 47 13.86 -19.32 -4.21
CA LEU A 47 14.92 -19.82 -3.32
C LEU A 47 14.68 -21.28 -2.91
N GLN A 48 13.43 -21.66 -2.63
CA GLN A 48 13.05 -23.04 -2.30
C GLN A 48 13.29 -23.98 -3.48
N GLU A 49 12.77 -23.63 -4.66
CA GLU A 49 12.93 -24.44 -5.89
C GLU A 49 14.41 -24.64 -6.27
N ARG A 50 15.24 -23.61 -6.06
CA ARG A 50 16.68 -23.66 -6.33
C ARG A 50 17.52 -24.24 -5.20
N LYS A 51 16.90 -24.66 -4.09
CA LYS A 51 17.58 -25.19 -2.89
C LYS A 51 18.60 -24.19 -2.29
N LEU A 52 18.31 -22.89 -2.38
CA LEU A 52 19.18 -21.81 -1.90
C LEU A 52 18.89 -21.39 -0.45
N ILE A 53 17.82 -21.89 0.16
CA ILE A 53 17.40 -21.53 1.54
C ILE A 53 18.51 -21.76 2.58
N GLY A 54 19.35 -22.79 2.39
CA GLY A 54 20.48 -23.05 3.29
C GLY A 54 21.59 -21.98 3.25
N ARG A 55 21.70 -21.25 2.14
CA ARG A 55 22.66 -20.14 1.96
C ARG A 55 22.02 -18.77 2.21
N CYS A 56 20.74 -18.63 1.90
CA CYS A 56 19.96 -17.40 2.06
C CYS A 56 18.64 -17.74 2.77
N PRO A 57 18.64 -17.88 4.10
CA PRO A 57 17.44 -18.15 4.87
C PRO A 57 16.44 -16.99 4.78
N VAL A 58 15.15 -17.31 4.80
CA VAL A 58 14.08 -16.29 4.75
C VAL A 58 13.66 -15.92 6.16
N ASP A 59 13.83 -14.64 6.50
CA ASP A 59 13.38 -14.06 7.76
C ASP A 59 12.13 -13.18 7.53
N ARG A 60 11.01 -13.60 8.12
CA ARG A 60 9.72 -12.89 8.06
C ARG A 60 9.43 -12.07 9.32
N ASN A 61 10.30 -12.09 10.32
CA ASN A 61 10.02 -11.58 11.66
C ASN A 61 10.78 -10.29 11.98
N THR A 62 12.07 -10.21 11.68
CA THR A 62 12.93 -9.11 12.15
C THR A 62 12.46 -7.73 11.69
N LEU A 63 11.96 -7.63 10.45
CA LEU A 63 11.46 -6.37 9.87
C LEU A 63 9.94 -6.30 9.79
N ASN A 64 9.21 -7.07 10.60
CA ASN A 64 7.74 -7.07 10.62
C ASN A 64 7.14 -5.93 11.46
N GLY A 65 7.65 -4.71 11.25
CA GLY A 65 7.21 -3.50 11.94
C GLY A 65 7.36 -2.27 11.05
N SER A 66 6.42 -1.34 11.15
CA SER A 66 6.44 -0.07 10.41
C SER A 66 6.74 1.10 11.33
N HIS A 67 7.91 1.72 11.17
CA HIS A 67 8.22 2.99 11.82
C HIS A 67 7.59 4.21 11.13
N ARG A 68 6.93 4.00 9.98
CA ARG A 68 6.33 5.07 9.18
C ARG A 68 4.90 5.35 9.58
N CYS A 69 4.05 4.32 9.46
CA CYS A 69 2.60 4.48 9.48
C CYS A 69 2.07 4.30 10.91
N GLY A 70 1.13 5.13 11.33
CA GLY A 70 0.39 4.93 12.58
C GLY A 70 -0.39 3.61 12.64
N GLU A 71 -0.77 3.20 13.85
CA GLU A 71 -1.41 1.91 14.13
C GLU A 71 -2.69 1.68 13.30
N THR A 72 -3.60 2.65 13.23
CA THR A 72 -4.83 2.55 12.45
C THR A 72 -4.58 2.29 10.96
N ILE A 73 -3.55 2.93 10.38
CA ILE A 73 -3.16 2.72 8.97
C ILE A 73 -2.62 1.30 8.78
N ILE A 74 -1.80 0.81 9.71
CA ILE A 74 -1.24 -0.54 9.65
C ILE A 74 -2.33 -1.59 9.80
N GLN A 75 -3.25 -1.43 10.76
CA GLN A 75 -4.39 -2.32 10.93
C GLN A 75 -5.25 -2.37 9.67
N PHE A 76 -5.53 -1.21 9.05
CA PHE A 76 -6.24 -1.17 7.77
C PHE A 76 -5.45 -1.85 6.65
N ALA A 77 -4.15 -1.59 6.53
CA ALA A 77 -3.30 -2.18 5.51
C ALA A 77 -3.16 -3.71 5.66
N ASN A 78 -3.17 -4.23 6.88
CA ASN A 78 -3.12 -5.66 7.16
C ASN A 78 -4.40 -6.39 6.67
N LYS A 79 -5.57 -5.74 6.67
CA LYS A 79 -6.81 -6.31 6.12
C LYS A 79 -6.71 -6.67 4.63
N LEU A 80 -5.82 -6.00 3.88
CA LEU A 80 -5.57 -6.31 2.47
C LEU A 80 -4.79 -7.62 2.26
N TYR A 81 -4.09 -8.09 3.29
CA TYR A 81 -3.23 -9.28 3.23
C TYR A 81 -3.43 -10.14 4.49
N PRO A 82 -4.63 -10.72 4.70
CA PRO A 82 -4.94 -11.49 5.92
C PRO A 82 -4.09 -12.75 6.08
N THR A 83 -3.56 -13.29 4.96
CA THR A 83 -2.69 -14.47 4.95
C THR A 83 -1.22 -14.17 5.26
N PHE A 84 -0.82 -12.91 5.30
CA PHE A 84 0.54 -12.50 5.65
C PHE A 84 0.68 -12.27 7.16
N PRO A 85 1.89 -12.43 7.72
CA PRO A 85 2.17 -11.99 9.09
C PRO A 85 1.72 -10.55 9.29
N GLN A 86 0.95 -10.33 10.35
CA GLN A 86 0.40 -9.02 10.68
C GLN A 86 1.56 -8.08 11.03
N THR A 87 1.70 -6.98 10.29
CA THR A 87 2.69 -5.94 10.61
C THR A 87 2.20 -5.12 11.78
N LYS A 88 3.12 -4.71 12.65
CA LYS A 88 2.84 -3.82 13.78
C LYS A 88 3.26 -2.39 13.46
N SER A 89 2.55 -1.39 13.99
CA SER A 89 3.12 -0.04 14.00
C SER A 89 4.18 0.07 15.09
N LEU A 90 5.31 0.67 14.72
CA LEU A 90 6.38 1.11 15.62
C LEU A 90 6.50 2.65 15.59
N ALA A 91 5.55 3.32 14.93
CA ALA A 91 5.50 4.77 14.86
C ALA A 91 5.00 5.35 16.18
N LYS A 92 5.48 6.53 16.56
CA LYS A 92 4.96 7.24 17.73
C LYS A 92 3.53 7.72 17.45
N SER A 93 2.63 7.47 18.40
CA SER A 93 1.27 8.03 18.33
C SER A 93 1.34 9.56 18.40
N SER A 94 0.53 10.23 17.58
CA SER A 94 0.44 11.68 17.51
C SER A 94 -1.02 12.09 17.72
N SER A 95 -1.47 12.15 18.98
CA SER A 95 -2.85 12.50 19.35
C SER A 95 -3.24 13.95 19.05
N SER A 96 -2.26 14.81 18.73
CA SER A 96 -2.46 16.24 18.50
C SER A 96 -2.82 16.62 17.06
N ARG A 97 -2.96 15.65 16.14
CA ARG A 97 -3.31 15.93 14.73
C ARG A 97 -4.29 14.92 14.17
N HIS A 98 -4.92 15.32 13.06
CA HIS A 98 -5.70 14.44 12.21
C HIS A 98 -4.90 13.19 11.82
N SER A 99 -5.45 12.01 12.08
CA SER A 99 -4.78 10.73 11.88
C SER A 99 -5.77 9.60 11.66
N GLY A 100 -5.28 8.47 11.14
CA GLY A 100 -6.09 7.28 10.88
C GLY A 100 -6.58 7.19 9.44
N VAL A 101 -7.59 6.35 9.22
CA VAL A 101 -8.16 6.10 7.88
C VAL A 101 -9.59 6.60 7.85
N TRP A 102 -9.88 7.46 6.88
CA TRP A 102 -11.15 8.18 6.74
C TRP A 102 -11.74 7.96 5.36
N LEU A 103 -13.03 7.70 5.28
CA LEU A 103 -13.79 7.82 4.03
C LEU A 103 -14.09 9.31 3.82
N VAL A 104 -13.80 9.82 2.63
CA VAL A 104 -14.02 11.22 2.28
C VAL A 104 -15.09 11.25 1.18
N PRO A 105 -16.30 11.78 1.45
CA PRO A 105 -17.29 12.01 0.40
C PRO A 105 -16.69 12.87 -0.73
N ASP A 106 -17.00 12.56 -1.98
CA ASP A 106 -16.43 13.26 -3.14
C ASP A 106 -16.74 14.76 -3.11
N SER A 107 -17.95 15.14 -2.65
CA SER A 107 -18.34 16.54 -2.41
C SER A 107 -17.47 17.26 -1.38
N CYS A 108 -16.85 16.52 -0.47
CA CYS A 108 -16.04 17.01 0.64
C CYS A 108 -14.54 16.93 0.34
N ALA A 109 -14.13 16.30 -0.77
CA ALA A 109 -12.73 16.02 -1.08
C ALA A 109 -11.88 17.29 -1.21
N GLN A 110 -12.44 18.37 -1.80
CA GLN A 110 -11.71 19.64 -1.92
C GLN A 110 -11.48 20.27 -0.54
N ALA A 111 -12.53 20.35 0.29
CA ALA A 111 -12.41 20.89 1.65
C ALA A 111 -11.43 20.09 2.52
N TYR A 112 -11.43 18.76 2.39
CA TYR A 112 -10.44 17.90 3.04
C TYR A 112 -9.01 18.25 2.59
N SER A 113 -8.84 18.47 1.28
CA SER A 113 -7.54 18.82 0.71
C SER A 113 -7.06 20.20 1.15
N ASP A 114 -7.95 21.18 1.20
CA ASP A 114 -7.63 22.54 1.63
C ASP A 114 -7.27 22.58 3.14
N LYS A 115 -7.90 21.71 3.95
CA LYS A 115 -7.63 21.61 5.39
C LYS A 115 -6.31 20.91 5.70
N TYR A 116 -6.03 19.76 5.08
CA TYR A 116 -4.90 18.89 5.46
C TYR A 116 -3.75 18.87 4.46
N HIS A 117 -3.90 19.48 3.29
CA HIS A 117 -2.90 19.51 2.22
C HIS A 117 -2.29 18.12 1.88
N PRO A 118 -3.09 17.07 1.73
CA PRO A 118 -2.59 15.72 1.50
C PRO A 118 -1.99 15.59 0.10
N VAL A 119 -1.11 14.61 -0.07
CA VAL A 119 -0.71 14.17 -1.43
C VAL A 119 -1.83 13.35 -2.04
N VAL A 120 -2.35 13.79 -3.18
CA VAL A 120 -3.43 13.11 -3.89
C VAL A 120 -2.84 11.94 -4.69
N LEU A 121 -3.36 10.74 -4.44
CA LEU A 121 -2.92 9.49 -5.05
C LEU A 121 -4.04 8.88 -5.90
N ARG A 122 -3.73 8.60 -7.17
CA ARG A 122 -4.65 7.93 -8.10
C ARG A 122 -4.01 6.73 -8.79
N ASP A 123 -4.80 5.79 -9.27
CA ASP A 123 -4.24 4.62 -9.97
C ASP A 123 -3.60 5.00 -11.33
N LYS A 124 -4.35 5.76 -12.15
CA LYS A 124 -3.94 6.18 -13.49
C LYS A 124 -4.04 7.69 -13.62
N SER A 125 -3.24 8.29 -14.51
CA SER A 125 -3.20 9.74 -14.74
C SER A 125 -4.47 10.33 -15.34
N ASN A 126 -5.33 9.48 -15.92
CA ASN A 126 -6.62 9.90 -16.49
C ASN A 126 -7.78 9.87 -15.48
N ILE A 127 -7.56 9.41 -14.25
CA ILE A 127 -8.57 9.46 -13.20
C ILE A 127 -8.70 10.93 -12.78
N LYS A 128 -9.92 11.47 -12.94
CA LYS A 128 -10.26 12.81 -12.45
C LYS A 128 -10.17 12.83 -10.93
N THR A 129 -9.61 13.89 -10.40
CA THR A 129 -9.46 14.17 -8.96
C THR A 129 -9.83 15.63 -8.73
N ILE A 130 -9.88 16.05 -7.47
CA ILE A 130 -9.83 17.46 -7.12
C ILE A 130 -8.59 18.16 -7.70
N ASP A 131 -8.65 19.49 -7.74
CA ASP A 131 -7.51 20.33 -8.08
C ASP A 131 -6.53 20.35 -6.90
N SER A 132 -5.31 19.90 -7.17
CA SER A 132 -4.23 19.85 -6.19
C SER A 132 -2.89 19.98 -6.90
N SER A 133 -1.96 20.69 -6.26
CA SER A 133 -0.58 20.83 -6.74
C SER A 133 0.22 19.52 -6.62
N ASN A 134 -0.22 18.58 -5.78
CA ASN A 134 0.52 17.37 -5.42
C ASN A 134 -0.24 16.09 -5.78
N ILE A 135 -0.42 15.84 -7.08
CA ILE A 135 -1.08 14.63 -7.60
C ILE A 135 -0.03 13.63 -8.12
N LEU A 136 -0.06 12.40 -7.60
CA LEU A 136 0.81 11.30 -8.03
C LEU A 136 0.01 10.04 -8.36
N ASN A 137 0.61 9.16 -9.16
CA ASN A 137 0.06 7.82 -9.31
C ASN A 137 0.64 6.85 -8.26
N PHE A 138 -0.09 5.76 -7.96
CA PHE A 138 0.32 4.77 -6.95
C PHE A 138 1.71 4.16 -7.20
N GLY A 139 2.14 4.04 -8.46
CA GLY A 139 3.50 3.59 -8.77
C GLY A 139 4.54 4.63 -8.35
N LYS A 140 4.40 5.87 -8.82
CA LYS A 140 5.32 6.99 -8.58
C LYS A 140 5.43 7.37 -7.10
N SER A 141 4.43 7.05 -6.28
CA SER A 141 4.50 7.27 -4.83
C SER A 141 5.32 6.21 -4.08
N LYS A 142 5.57 5.04 -4.69
CA LYS A 142 6.34 3.97 -4.04
C LYS A 142 7.74 4.45 -3.64
N GLY A 143 8.15 4.08 -2.44
CA GLY A 143 9.43 4.50 -1.83
C GLY A 143 9.38 5.87 -1.15
N ARG A 144 8.34 6.68 -1.40
CA ARG A 144 8.15 7.98 -0.75
C ARG A 144 7.30 7.85 0.51
N THR A 145 7.32 8.89 1.33
CA THR A 145 6.57 9.02 2.57
C THR A 145 5.96 10.40 2.62
N TYR A 146 4.69 10.49 3.00
CA TYR A 146 3.95 11.74 3.15
C TYR A 146 3.28 11.77 4.52
N ASP A 147 3.00 12.96 5.00
CA ASP A 147 2.26 13.14 6.24
C ASP A 147 0.83 12.61 6.09
N ASP A 148 0.14 13.10 5.07
CA ASP A 148 -1.24 12.76 4.74
C ASP A 148 -1.39 12.42 3.26
N VAL A 149 -2.27 11.47 2.95
CA VAL A 149 -2.58 11.09 1.56
C VAL A 149 -4.08 11.06 1.32
N LEU A 150 -4.50 11.47 0.13
CA LEU A 150 -5.90 11.40 -0.32
C LEU A 150 -5.98 10.47 -1.53
N ILE A 151 -6.57 9.31 -1.35
CA ILE A 151 -6.58 8.22 -2.32
C ILE A 151 -7.88 8.25 -3.11
N TYR A 152 -7.77 8.25 -4.44
CA TYR A 152 -8.86 7.95 -5.37
C TYR A 152 -8.80 6.45 -5.74
N PRO A 153 -9.60 5.60 -5.08
CA PRO A 153 -9.56 4.15 -5.29
C PRO A 153 -10.17 3.77 -6.64
N VAL A 154 -9.72 2.64 -7.19
CA VAL A 154 -10.37 1.98 -8.33
C VAL A 154 -11.66 1.30 -7.91
N GLY A 155 -12.59 1.09 -8.84
CA GLY A 155 -13.92 0.53 -8.53
C GLY A 155 -13.91 -0.80 -7.78
N SER A 156 -12.95 -1.69 -8.04
CA SER A 156 -12.84 -2.95 -7.29
C SER A 156 -12.43 -2.73 -5.82
N VAL A 157 -11.62 -1.70 -5.54
CA VAL A 157 -11.27 -1.33 -4.15
C VAL A 157 -12.49 -0.76 -3.45
N ARG A 158 -13.33 0.03 -4.13
CA ARG A 158 -14.60 0.52 -3.56
C ARG A 158 -15.50 -0.63 -3.11
N LYS A 159 -15.67 -1.64 -3.97
CA LYS A 159 -16.44 -2.86 -3.63
C LYS A 159 -15.82 -3.63 -2.47
N TRP A 160 -14.49 -3.73 -2.43
CA TRP A 160 -13.78 -4.37 -1.32
C TRP A 160 -13.99 -3.63 0.01
N LEU A 161 -14.03 -2.29 0.01
CA LEU A 161 -14.29 -1.53 1.23
C LEU A 161 -15.65 -1.89 1.87
N SER A 162 -16.66 -2.18 1.04
CA SER A 162 -17.98 -2.63 1.49
C SER A 162 -18.02 -4.11 1.90
N ASN A 163 -17.18 -4.96 1.29
CA ASN A 163 -17.09 -6.37 1.62
C ASN A 163 -15.64 -6.87 1.47
N HIS A 164 -14.97 -7.11 2.60
CA HIS A 164 -13.58 -7.58 2.64
C HIS A 164 -13.37 -8.99 2.09
N GLU A 165 -14.44 -9.78 1.87
CA GLU A 165 -14.37 -11.09 1.24
C GLU A 165 -14.18 -11.02 -0.28
N GLN A 166 -14.35 -9.85 -0.90
CA GLN A 166 -14.14 -9.71 -2.33
C GLN A 166 -12.65 -9.74 -2.68
N ASP A 167 -12.24 -10.74 -3.47
CA ASP A 167 -10.86 -10.82 -3.92
C ASP A 167 -10.45 -9.63 -4.81
N LEU A 168 -9.42 -8.92 -4.37
CA LEU A 168 -8.71 -7.97 -5.21
C LEU A 168 -7.67 -8.70 -6.04
N LYS A 169 -7.63 -8.40 -7.35
CA LYS A 169 -6.51 -8.84 -8.21
C LYS A 169 -5.18 -8.41 -7.58
N GLU A 170 -4.18 -9.29 -7.60
CA GLU A 170 -2.86 -9.08 -6.95
C GLU A 170 -2.26 -7.69 -7.23
N GLN A 171 -2.32 -7.25 -8.49
CA GLN A 171 -1.81 -5.94 -8.89
C GLN A 171 -2.59 -4.77 -8.27
N THR A 172 -3.92 -4.89 -8.19
CA THR A 172 -4.77 -3.85 -7.58
C THR A 172 -4.53 -3.79 -6.08
N CYS A 173 -4.51 -4.94 -5.41
CA CYS A 173 -4.22 -5.04 -3.99
C CYS A 173 -2.86 -4.42 -3.66
N SER A 174 -1.81 -4.80 -4.40
CA SER A 174 -0.45 -4.29 -4.19
C SER A 174 -0.33 -2.78 -4.39
N ARG A 175 -1.03 -2.23 -5.40
CA ARG A 175 -1.01 -0.79 -5.67
C ARG A 175 -1.78 0.01 -4.63
N PHE A 176 -2.91 -0.51 -4.17
CA PHE A 176 -3.67 0.12 -3.10
C PHE A 176 -2.92 0.06 -1.76
N TYR A 177 -2.32 -1.08 -1.42
CA TYR A 177 -1.44 -1.22 -0.26
C TYR A 177 -0.28 -0.22 -0.30
N VAL A 178 0.37 -0.05 -1.46
CA VAL A 178 1.40 0.98 -1.61
C VAL A 178 0.83 2.36 -1.31
N ALA A 179 -0.32 2.73 -1.88
CA ALA A 179 -0.95 4.03 -1.67
C ALA A 179 -1.24 4.33 -0.19
N VAL A 180 -1.87 3.37 0.49
CA VAL A 180 -2.20 3.44 1.93
C VAL A 180 -0.94 3.61 2.78
N THR A 181 0.09 2.79 2.52
CA THR A 181 1.33 2.78 3.32
C THR A 181 2.31 3.91 3.00
N ARG A 182 1.88 4.93 2.24
CA ARG A 182 2.67 6.16 2.05
C ARG A 182 2.45 7.18 3.15
N ALA A 183 1.30 7.17 3.81
CA ALA A 183 0.96 8.11 4.87
C ALA A 183 1.65 7.78 6.20
N ARG A 184 2.07 8.81 6.91
CA ARG A 184 2.48 8.74 8.31
C ARG A 184 1.28 8.83 9.24
N TYR A 185 0.41 9.81 8.98
CA TYR A 185 -0.62 10.23 9.92
C TYR A 185 -2.02 9.88 9.43
N SER A 186 -2.47 10.39 8.28
CA SER A 186 -3.82 10.13 7.79
C SER A 186 -3.90 9.63 6.34
N VAL A 187 -4.91 8.81 6.10
CA VAL A 187 -5.31 8.32 4.79
C VAL A 187 -6.78 8.69 4.57
N GLY A 188 -7.05 9.62 3.66
CA GLY A 188 -8.39 9.84 3.12
C GLY A 188 -8.64 8.92 1.92
N ILE A 189 -9.82 8.32 1.83
CA ILE A 189 -10.25 7.50 0.69
C ILE A 189 -11.51 8.11 0.10
N VAL A 190 -11.40 8.65 -1.12
CA VAL A 190 -12.50 9.35 -1.78
C VAL A 190 -13.51 8.37 -2.35
N LEU A 191 -14.77 8.51 -1.95
CA LEU A 191 -15.90 7.72 -2.46
C LEU A 191 -17.06 8.63 -2.84
N PRO A 192 -17.94 8.21 -3.78
CA PRO A 192 -19.22 8.87 -3.98
C PRO A 192 -19.96 9.00 -2.65
N ASP A 193 -20.60 10.13 -2.41
CA ASP A 193 -21.22 10.48 -1.12
C ASP A 193 -22.15 9.39 -0.58
N LYS A 194 -22.98 8.80 -1.46
CA LYS A 194 -23.87 7.69 -1.08
C LYS A 194 -23.10 6.45 -0.60
N GLU A 195 -21.99 6.11 -1.27
CA GLU A 195 -21.15 4.96 -0.89
C GLU A 195 -20.43 5.23 0.44
N ALA A 196 -19.92 6.46 0.65
CA ALA A 196 -19.27 6.84 1.91
C ALA A 196 -20.25 6.73 3.10
N ASN A 197 -21.46 7.27 2.94
CA ASN A 197 -22.47 7.28 4.00
C ASN A 197 -23.01 5.88 4.32
N GLN A 198 -23.05 4.96 3.35
CA GLN A 198 -23.44 3.56 3.58
C GLN A 198 -22.42 2.78 4.42
N LEU A 199 -21.20 3.30 4.58
CA LEU A 199 -20.09 2.63 5.25
C LEU A 199 -19.70 3.31 6.57
N ASN A 200 -20.52 4.23 7.08
CA ASN A 200 -20.27 4.98 8.32
C ASN A 200 -20.25 4.09 9.58
N ASP A 201 -20.95 2.96 9.57
CA ASP A 201 -20.92 1.97 10.65
C ASP A 201 -19.59 1.17 10.69
N ILE A 202 -18.83 1.18 9.59
CA ILE A 202 -17.60 0.39 9.41
C ILE A 202 -16.34 1.27 9.47
N TYR A 203 -16.43 2.49 8.96
CA TYR A 203 -15.31 3.42 8.87
C TYR A 203 -15.71 4.81 9.33
N GLN A 204 -14.74 5.56 9.81
CA GLN A 204 -14.91 6.99 10.05
C GLN A 204 -15.12 7.71 8.72
N VAL A 205 -16.23 8.44 8.62
CA VAL A 205 -16.51 9.33 7.48
C VAL A 205 -16.08 10.73 7.87
N TRP A 206 -15.31 11.38 7.01
CA TRP A 206 -14.92 12.77 7.23
C TRP A 206 -16.06 13.69 6.85
N GLU A 207 -16.41 14.56 7.79
CA GLU A 207 -17.40 15.61 7.59
C GLU A 207 -16.71 16.96 7.70
N ASN A 208 -17.08 17.88 6.82
CA ASN A 208 -16.62 19.25 6.91
C ASN A 208 -17.35 19.96 8.05
N THR A 209 -16.84 19.77 9.27
CA THR A 209 -17.21 20.60 10.41
C THR A 209 -16.58 21.97 10.21
N PHE A 210 -17.44 22.95 9.89
CA PHE A 210 -17.09 24.36 9.93
C PHE A 210 -16.80 24.72 11.40
N GLU A 211 -15.53 24.67 11.78
CA GLU A 211 -15.00 25.44 12.91
C GLU A 211 -14.40 26.74 12.38
#